data_AF-A0AA92M8V0-F1
#
_entry.id   AF-A0AA92M8V0-F1
#
_cell.length_a   1.000
_cell.length_b   1.000
_cell.length_c   1.000
_cell.angle_alpha   90.00
_cell.angle_beta   90.00
_cell.angle_gamma   90.00
#
_symmetry.space_group_name_H-M   'P 1'
#
loop_
_entity.id
_entity.type
_entity.pdbx_description
1 polymer ?
#
loop_
_entity_poly.entity_id
_entity_poly.type
_entity_poly.pdbx_seq_one_letter_code
_entity_poly.pdbx_strand_id
1 'polypeptide(L)'
;MPVPGRIVRMVAINDSDFRGAVPKTEPQRNPVLLAMARGQRCLLQVPGVCQPDPATTVACHSNQSVHGKAGARKADDQWHVYGCAACHRWLDQGPAPAAEKVERFGAAHRWMVSIWKDIVAGVQPATPRQCRAAEWALARVAASYKATPGEGDQHG
;
A
#
# COMPACT_ATOMS: atom_id res chain seq x y z
N MET A 1 73.36 -5.74 -0.29
CA MET A 1 72.50 -5.19 0.77
C MET A 1 71.07 -5.10 0.23
N PRO A 2 70.14 -6.00 0.57
CA PRO A 2 68.75 -5.95 0.10
C PRO A 2 67.93 -5.02 1.02
N VAL A 3 67.19 -4.08 0.42
CA VAL A 3 66.20 -3.25 1.13
C VAL A 3 64.95 -4.11 1.39
N PRO A 4 64.47 -4.24 2.63
CA PRO A 4 63.28 -5.03 2.90
C PRO A 4 62.05 -4.29 2.37
N GLY A 5 61.30 -4.97 1.49
CA GLY A 5 60.07 -4.46 0.89
C GLY A 5 59.01 -4.19 1.95
N ARG A 6 58.43 -2.98 1.91
CA ARG A 6 57.32 -2.58 2.77
C ARG A 6 56.04 -3.23 2.27
N ILE A 7 55.63 -4.33 2.90
CA ILE A 7 54.32 -4.95 2.66
C ILE A 7 53.25 -3.95 3.13
N VAL A 8 52.51 -3.37 2.20
CA VAL A 8 51.32 -2.59 2.52
C VAL A 8 50.22 -3.60 2.89
N ARG A 9 49.76 -3.57 4.14
CA ARG A 9 48.59 -4.35 4.56
C ARG A 9 47.39 -3.90 3.74
N MET A 10 46.85 -4.78 2.90
CA MET A 10 45.53 -4.59 2.31
C MET A 10 44.52 -4.53 3.46
N VAL A 11 43.86 -3.39 3.64
CA VAL A 11 42.74 -3.28 4.59
C VAL A 11 41.62 -4.19 4.08
N ALA A 12 41.07 -5.02 4.95
CA ALA A 12 39.90 -5.83 4.63
C ALA A 12 38.74 -4.89 4.29
N ILE A 13 38.35 -4.87 3.02
CA ILE A 13 37.09 -4.30 2.55
C ILE A 13 35.97 -5.15 3.14
N ASN A 14 35.12 -4.54 3.97
CA ASN A 14 34.04 -5.24 4.67
C ASN A 14 32.76 -5.21 3.80
N ASP A 15 31.96 -6.28 3.82
CA ASP A 15 30.66 -6.33 3.11
C ASP A 15 29.67 -5.22 3.50
N SER A 16 29.90 -4.57 4.64
CA SER A 16 29.18 -3.36 5.05
C SER A 16 29.39 -2.17 4.12
N ASP A 17 30.53 -2.11 3.44
CA ASP A 17 30.94 -1.00 2.59
C ASP A 17 30.17 -0.99 1.25
N PHE A 18 29.53 -2.12 0.89
CA PHE A 18 28.69 -2.30 -0.29
C PHE A 18 27.19 -2.26 -0.01
N ARG A 19 26.76 -2.12 1.25
CA ARG A 19 25.34 -1.94 1.62
C ARG A 19 24.91 -0.49 1.38
N GLY A 20 24.98 -0.05 0.13
CA GLY A 20 24.30 1.15 -0.31
C GLY A 20 22.80 1.02 -0.02
N ALA A 21 22.19 2.09 0.49
CA ALA A 21 20.75 2.11 0.71
C ALA A 21 20.03 1.82 -0.61
N VAL A 22 19.25 0.74 -0.67
CA VAL A 22 18.40 0.44 -1.84
C VAL A 22 17.52 1.67 -2.09
N PRO A 23 17.58 2.27 -3.29
CA PRO A 23 16.77 3.45 -3.61
C PRO A 23 15.30 3.16 -3.33
N LYS A 24 14.65 4.04 -2.57
CA LYS A 24 13.21 3.94 -2.31
C LYS A 24 12.50 4.07 -3.66
N THR A 25 11.55 3.18 -3.94
CA THR A 25 10.75 3.23 -5.17
C THR A 25 10.02 4.58 -5.27
N GLU A 26 9.77 5.09 -6.48
CA GLU A 26 9.00 6.33 -6.66
C GLU A 26 7.57 6.15 -6.13
N PRO A 27 7.03 7.08 -5.32
CA PRO A 27 5.65 7.03 -4.86
C PRO A 27 4.63 7.06 -6.01
N GLN A 28 3.69 6.13 -6.00
CA GLN A 28 2.62 6.12 -7.00
C GLN A 28 1.41 6.90 -6.49
N ARG A 29 1.13 8.04 -7.13
CA ARG A 29 0.12 9.00 -6.65
C ARG A 29 -0.98 9.24 -7.67
N ASN A 30 -2.23 9.29 -7.19
CA ASN A 30 -3.42 9.60 -7.97
C ASN A 30 -4.45 10.34 -7.10
N PRO A 31 -4.45 11.68 -7.08
CA PRO A 31 -5.36 12.45 -6.23
C PRO A 31 -6.84 12.31 -6.63
N VAL A 32 -7.13 12.02 -7.91
CA VAL A 32 -8.51 11.77 -8.36
C VAL A 32 -9.04 10.50 -7.71
N LEU A 33 -8.22 9.45 -7.68
CA LEU A 33 -8.56 8.18 -7.03
C LEU A 33 -8.88 8.39 -5.54
N LEU A 34 -8.04 9.14 -4.81
CA LEU A 34 -8.26 9.42 -3.40
C LEU A 34 -9.51 10.29 -3.15
N ALA A 35 -9.78 11.25 -4.04
CA ALA A 35 -10.93 12.14 -3.92
C ALA A 35 -12.28 11.41 -4.04
N MET A 36 -12.30 10.23 -4.69
CA MET A 36 -13.50 9.40 -4.81
C MET A 36 -14.03 8.88 -3.46
N ALA A 37 -13.24 8.93 -2.39
CA ALA A 37 -13.68 8.48 -1.06
C ALA A 37 -14.74 9.38 -0.40
N ARG A 38 -14.78 10.67 -0.76
CA ARG A 38 -15.67 11.63 -0.09
C ARG A 38 -17.13 11.28 -0.37
N GLY A 39 -17.95 11.25 0.68
CA GLY A 39 -19.37 10.91 0.58
C GLY A 39 -19.65 9.43 0.31
N GLN A 40 -18.63 8.57 0.35
CA GLN A 40 -18.80 7.12 0.19
C GLN A 40 -19.05 6.43 1.53
N ARG A 41 -19.58 5.21 1.48
CA ARG A 41 -19.71 4.37 2.67
C ARG A 41 -18.34 3.90 3.17
N CYS A 42 -18.23 3.71 4.49
CA CYS A 42 -17.06 3.07 5.08
C CYS A 42 -16.96 1.59 4.65
N LEU A 43 -15.82 1.19 4.08
CA LEU A 43 -15.53 -0.20 3.70
C LEU A 43 -14.81 -0.98 4.80
N LEU A 44 -14.11 -0.28 5.71
CA LEU A 44 -13.44 -0.94 6.84
C LEU A 44 -14.45 -1.65 7.77
N GLN A 45 -15.54 -0.99 8.16
CA GLN A 45 -16.62 -1.57 8.98
C GLN A 45 -16.10 -2.35 10.21
N VAL A 46 -15.18 -1.74 10.95
CA VAL A 46 -14.58 -2.36 12.14
C VAL A 46 -15.66 -2.53 13.22
N PRO A 47 -15.94 -3.77 13.68
CA PRO A 47 -16.95 -4.02 14.70
C PRO A 47 -16.67 -3.25 16.00
N GLY A 48 -17.69 -2.63 16.58
CA GLY A 48 -17.58 -1.83 17.82
C GLY A 48 -16.85 -0.49 17.66
N VAL A 49 -16.30 -0.17 16.49
CA VAL A 49 -15.55 1.08 16.23
C VAL A 49 -16.23 1.90 15.14
N CYS A 50 -16.79 1.26 14.12
CA CYS A 50 -17.33 1.95 12.95
C CYS A 50 -18.48 2.89 13.33
N GLN A 51 -18.32 4.17 12.96
CA GLN A 51 -19.37 5.18 12.99
C GLN A 51 -19.60 5.61 11.54
N PRO A 52 -20.52 4.94 10.80
CA PRO A 52 -20.62 5.05 9.36
C PRO A 52 -21.23 6.40 8.94
N ASP A 53 -20.40 7.44 8.94
CA ASP A 53 -20.74 8.76 8.42
C ASP A 53 -20.01 9.03 7.09
N PRO A 54 -20.73 9.03 5.95
CA PRO A 54 -20.15 9.33 4.64
C PRO A 54 -19.46 10.71 4.56
N ALA A 55 -19.87 11.70 5.37
CA ALA A 55 -19.25 13.02 5.39
C ALA A 55 -17.81 12.98 5.93
N THR A 56 -17.49 11.97 6.75
CA THR A 56 -16.15 11.77 7.32
C THR A 56 -15.27 10.82 6.51
N THR A 57 -15.81 10.24 5.44
CA THR A 57 -15.13 9.15 4.73
C THR A 57 -13.98 9.67 3.89
N VAL A 58 -12.81 9.06 4.08
CA VAL A 58 -11.55 9.41 3.42
C VAL A 58 -10.85 8.17 2.87
N ALA A 59 -9.92 8.39 1.94
CA ALA A 59 -9.03 7.35 1.46
C ALA A 59 -7.98 7.03 2.53
N CYS A 60 -8.14 5.88 3.19
CA CYS A 60 -7.24 5.39 4.24
C CYS A 60 -6.18 4.50 3.61
N HIS A 61 -4.92 4.92 3.63
CA HIS A 61 -3.80 4.16 3.08
C HIS A 61 -3.48 2.92 3.92
N SER A 62 -2.92 1.90 3.27
CA SER A 62 -2.37 0.72 3.94
C SER A 62 -1.24 1.07 4.92
N ASN A 63 -1.18 0.29 6.01
CA ASN A 63 -0.10 0.33 6.97
C ASN A 63 1.02 -0.70 6.73
N GLN A 64 1.00 -1.38 5.59
CA GLN A 64 1.93 -2.47 5.27
C GLN A 64 3.11 -2.01 4.40
N SER A 65 4.33 -2.43 4.74
CA SER A 65 5.54 -2.09 3.99
C SER A 65 5.52 -2.64 2.55
N VAL A 66 4.91 -3.81 2.33
CA VAL A 66 4.73 -4.41 0.99
C VAL A 66 3.89 -3.52 0.04
N HIS A 67 3.10 -2.59 0.58
CA HIS A 67 2.33 -1.61 -0.19
C HIS A 67 3.09 -0.28 -0.41
N GLY A 68 4.40 -0.25 -0.15
CA GLY A 68 5.25 0.93 -0.32
C GLY A 68 5.28 1.89 0.87
N LYS A 69 4.75 1.49 2.03
CA LYS A 69 4.86 2.29 3.26
C LYS A 69 6.29 2.24 3.82
N ALA A 70 6.85 3.40 4.19
CA ALA A 70 8.16 3.48 4.84
C ALA A 70 8.34 4.79 5.62
N GLY A 71 8.51 4.72 6.95
CA GLY A 71 8.68 5.92 7.80
C GLY A 71 7.54 6.93 7.59
N ALA A 72 7.87 8.16 7.18
CA ALA A 72 6.91 9.22 6.87
C ALA A 72 6.16 9.04 5.53
N ARG A 73 6.55 8.06 4.69
CA ARG A 73 5.88 7.78 3.41
C ARG A 73 4.63 6.93 3.63
N LYS A 74 3.50 7.42 3.12
CA LYS A 74 2.27 6.65 2.93
C LYS A 74 2.43 5.60 1.84
N ALA A 75 1.76 4.47 1.99
CA ALA A 75 1.61 3.47 0.93
C ALA A 75 1.17 4.11 -0.39
N ASP A 76 1.42 3.43 -1.51
CA ASP A 76 1.02 3.91 -2.82
C ASP A 76 -0.52 4.04 -2.93
N ASP A 77 -1.02 4.95 -3.76
CA ASP A 77 -2.44 5.36 -3.73
C ASP A 77 -3.41 4.27 -4.18
N GLN A 78 -2.98 3.25 -4.91
CA GLN A 78 -3.80 2.05 -5.19
C GLN A 78 -4.00 1.16 -3.96
N TRP A 79 -3.25 1.39 -2.88
CA TRP A 79 -3.38 0.67 -1.61
C TRP A 79 -4.07 1.53 -0.57
N HIS A 80 -5.30 1.95 -0.89
CA HIS A 80 -6.20 2.62 0.05
C HIS A 80 -7.56 1.94 0.10
N VAL A 81 -8.33 2.23 1.14
CA VAL A 81 -9.74 1.85 1.29
C VAL A 81 -10.55 3.03 1.79
N TYR A 82 -11.86 3.04 1.56
CA TYR A 82 -12.74 4.06 2.14
C TYR A 82 -12.97 3.76 3.62
N GLY A 83 -12.70 4.74 4.48
CA GLY A 83 -12.90 4.64 5.92
C GLY A 83 -13.50 5.90 6.52
N CYS A 84 -14.50 5.75 7.38
CA CYS A 84 -15.00 6.83 8.23
C CYS A 84 -13.92 7.28 9.23
N ALA A 85 -14.11 8.44 9.86
CA ALA A 85 -13.13 8.99 10.80
C ALA A 85 -12.73 8.01 11.93
N ALA A 86 -13.70 7.27 12.49
CA ALA A 86 -13.44 6.33 13.57
C ALA A 86 -12.59 5.12 13.11
N CYS A 87 -12.97 4.51 11.97
CA CYS A 87 -12.19 3.39 11.40
C CYS A 87 -10.81 3.85 10.91
N HIS A 88 -10.71 5.06 10.38
CA HIS A 88 -9.43 5.64 9.96
C HIS A 88 -8.48 5.77 11.16
N ARG A 89 -8.94 6.33 12.27
CA ARG A 89 -8.15 6.43 13.51
C ARG A 89 -7.75 5.05 14.05
N TRP A 90 -8.66 4.09 14.04
CA TRP A 90 -8.37 2.72 14.47
C TRP A 90 -7.28 2.07 13.62
N LEU A 91 -7.36 2.20 12.29
CA LEU A 91 -6.39 1.62 11.37
C LEU A 91 -5.00 2.25 11.60
N ASP A 92 -4.93 3.58 11.64
CA ASP A 92 -3.68 4.32 11.71
C ASP A 92 -3.01 4.23 13.09
N GLN A 93 -3.78 4.44 14.15
CA GLN A 93 -3.26 4.69 15.50
C GLN A 93 -3.89 3.83 16.58
N GLY A 94 -4.90 3.01 16.25
CA GLY A 94 -5.62 2.19 17.22
C GLY A 94 -4.72 1.13 17.88
N PRO A 95 -5.08 0.64 19.08
CA PRO A 95 -4.27 -0.32 19.84
C PRO A 95 -4.35 -1.77 19.31
N ALA A 96 -5.19 -2.03 18.30
CA ALA A 96 -5.39 -3.38 17.76
C ALA A 96 -4.07 -3.98 17.22
N PRO A 97 -3.88 -5.31 17.34
CA PRO A 97 -2.74 -6.02 16.77
C PRO A 97 -2.56 -5.70 15.29
N ALA A 98 -1.30 -5.65 14.84
CA ALA A 98 -0.99 -5.37 13.44
C ALA A 98 -1.64 -6.39 12.48
N ALA A 99 -1.67 -7.67 12.85
CA ALA A 99 -2.30 -8.72 12.05
C ALA A 99 -3.80 -8.48 11.82
N GLU A 100 -4.53 -8.05 12.85
CA GLU A 100 -5.96 -7.73 12.75
C GLU A 100 -6.20 -6.55 11.80
N LYS A 101 -5.36 -5.52 11.89
CA LYS A 101 -5.41 -4.36 10.97
C LYS A 101 -5.12 -4.77 9.53
N VAL A 102 -4.15 -5.66 9.34
CA VAL A 102 -3.79 -6.22 8.03
C VAL A 102 -4.95 -6.98 7.42
N GLU A 103 -5.56 -7.89 8.18
CA GLU A 103 -6.69 -8.70 7.74
C GLU A 103 -7.88 -7.81 7.37
N ARG A 104 -8.25 -6.87 8.27
CA ARG A 104 -9.35 -5.93 8.09
C ARG A 104 -9.15 -5.04 6.86
N PHE A 105 -7.94 -4.51 6.69
CA PHE A 105 -7.59 -3.72 5.51
C PHE A 105 -7.67 -4.58 4.23
N GLY A 106 -7.11 -5.80 4.25
CA GLY A 106 -7.13 -6.70 3.10
C GLY A 106 -8.54 -7.08 2.67
N ALA A 107 -9.44 -7.35 3.63
CA ALA A 107 -10.86 -7.55 3.35
C ALA A 107 -11.49 -6.34 2.69
N ALA A 108 -11.32 -5.14 3.26
CA ALA A 108 -11.86 -3.90 2.69
C ALA A 108 -11.25 -3.58 1.30
N HIS A 109 -9.98 -3.90 1.07
CA HIS A 109 -9.30 -3.64 -0.20
C HIS A 109 -9.79 -4.55 -1.33
N ARG A 110 -10.13 -5.82 -1.04
CA ARG A 110 -10.81 -6.67 -2.02
C ARG A 110 -12.13 -6.07 -2.50
N TRP A 111 -12.91 -5.46 -1.60
CA TRP A 111 -14.12 -4.74 -1.96
C TRP A 111 -13.83 -3.47 -2.77
N MET A 112 -12.77 -2.75 -2.42
CA MET A 112 -12.30 -1.59 -3.16
C MET A 112 -11.96 -1.94 -4.62
N VAL A 113 -11.28 -3.07 -4.83
CA VAL A 113 -10.96 -3.60 -6.17
C VAL A 113 -12.23 -3.91 -6.96
N SER A 114 -13.25 -4.50 -6.33
CA SER A 114 -14.55 -4.74 -6.99
C SER A 114 -15.21 -3.43 -7.41
N ILE A 115 -15.20 -2.40 -6.56
CA ILE A 115 -15.76 -1.07 -6.91
C ILE A 115 -15.06 -0.48 -8.14
N TRP A 116 -13.72 -0.58 -8.22
CA TRP A 116 -13.02 -0.10 -9.42
C TRP A 116 -13.38 -0.89 -10.67
N LYS A 117 -13.54 -2.21 -10.57
CA LYS A 117 -14.01 -3.03 -11.69
C LYS A 117 -15.40 -2.60 -12.15
N ASP A 118 -16.32 -2.34 -11.22
CA ASP A 118 -17.68 -1.90 -11.53
C ASP A 118 -17.71 -0.51 -12.20
N ILE A 119 -16.82 0.40 -11.77
CA ILE A 119 -16.65 1.72 -12.40
C ILE A 119 -16.16 1.57 -13.84
N VAL A 120 -15.15 0.73 -14.08
CA VAL A 120 -14.60 0.50 -15.42
C VAL A 120 -15.59 -0.22 -16.32
N ALA A 121 -16.38 -1.15 -15.77
CA ALA A 121 -17.45 -1.84 -16.48
C ALA A 121 -18.69 -0.95 -16.75
N GLY A 122 -18.72 0.28 -16.23
CA GLY A 122 -19.86 1.20 -16.37
C GLY A 122 -21.08 0.81 -15.54
N VAL A 123 -20.95 -0.11 -14.59
CA VAL A 123 -22.01 -0.51 -13.65
C VAL A 123 -22.25 0.59 -12.62
N GLN A 124 -21.18 1.22 -12.14
CA GLN A 124 -21.25 2.36 -11.23
C GLN A 124 -21.09 3.67 -12.01
N PRO A 125 -21.97 4.67 -11.79
CA PRO A 125 -21.84 5.96 -12.46
C PRO A 125 -20.56 6.66 -12.01
N ALA A 126 -19.73 7.05 -12.97
CA ALA A 126 -18.47 7.72 -12.73
C ALA A 126 -18.15 8.69 -13.87
N THR A 127 -17.42 9.76 -13.55
CA THR A 127 -16.89 10.68 -14.57
C THR A 127 -15.75 10.02 -15.35
N PRO A 128 -15.44 10.48 -16.58
CA PRO A 128 -14.31 9.94 -17.34
C PRO A 128 -12.96 10.02 -16.61
N ARG A 129 -12.79 11.01 -15.72
CA ARG A 129 -11.60 11.14 -14.88
C ARG A 129 -11.53 10.04 -13.81
N GLN A 130 -12.67 9.71 -13.20
CA GLN A 130 -12.77 8.63 -12.22
C GLN A 130 -12.60 7.26 -12.87
N CYS A 131 -13.14 7.03 -14.07
CA CYS A 131 -12.90 5.80 -14.83
C CYS A 131 -11.40 5.59 -15.07
N ARG A 132 -10.69 6.60 -15.59
CA ARG A 132 -9.23 6.52 -15.77
C ARG A 132 -8.46 6.31 -14.47
N ALA A 133 -8.95 6.87 -13.35
CA ALA A 133 -8.33 6.65 -12.05
C ALA A 133 -8.53 5.21 -11.54
N ALA A 134 -9.70 4.62 -11.77
CA ALA A 134 -10.00 3.23 -11.45
C ALA A 134 -9.19 2.26 -12.33
N GLU A 135 -9.10 2.51 -13.63
CA GLU A 135 -8.23 1.75 -14.56
C GLU A 135 -6.77 1.79 -14.10
N TRP A 136 -6.28 2.98 -13.74
CA TRP A 136 -4.95 3.15 -13.19
C TRP A 136 -4.73 2.32 -11.94
N ALA A 137 -5.67 2.34 -10.98
CA ALA A 137 -5.57 1.58 -9.74
C ALA A 137 -5.50 0.07 -10.00
N LEU A 138 -6.38 -0.45 -10.86
CA LEU A 138 -6.43 -1.87 -11.24
C LEU A 138 -5.12 -2.31 -11.90
N ALA A 139 -4.57 -1.50 -12.81
CA ALA A 139 -3.30 -1.80 -13.47
C ALA A 139 -2.14 -1.92 -12.46
N ARG A 140 -2.08 -1.03 -11.45
CA ARG A 140 -1.03 -1.06 -10.42
C ARG A 140 -1.17 -2.22 -9.45
N VAL A 141 -2.40 -2.54 -9.02
CA VAL A 141 -2.66 -3.71 -8.19
C VAL A 141 -2.27 -5.00 -8.93
N ALA A 142 -2.65 -5.13 -10.21
CA ALA A 142 -2.28 -6.29 -11.02
C ALA A 142 -0.76 -6.42 -11.22
N ALA A 143 -0.05 -5.30 -11.41
CA ALA A 143 1.40 -5.29 -11.51
C ALA A 143 2.08 -5.74 -10.20
N SER A 144 1.53 -5.35 -9.04
CA SER A 144 2.07 -5.76 -7.74
C SER A 144 1.97 -7.28 -7.51
N TYR A 145 0.88 -7.94 -7.91
CA TYR A 145 0.75 -9.40 -7.80
C TYR A 145 1.65 -10.18 -8.77
N LYS A 146 1.99 -9.59 -9.92
CA LYS A 146 2.95 -10.20 -10.86
C LYS A 146 4.39 -10.09 -10.37
N ALA A 147 4.68 -9.14 -9.50
CA ALA A 147 6.02 -8.88 -8.97
C ALA A 147 6.36 -9.70 -7.72
N THR A 148 5.37 -10.33 -7.06
CA THR A 148 5.63 -11.34 -6.02
C THR A 148 6.04 -12.65 -6.70
N PRO A 149 7.27 -13.15 -6.52
CA PRO A 149 7.64 -14.48 -7.00
C PRO A 149 6.69 -15.48 -6.34
N GLY A 150 6.07 -16.35 -7.14
CA GLY A 150 5.06 -17.29 -6.66
C GLY A 150 5.57 -18.15 -5.52
N GLU A 151 4.94 -18.01 -4.35
CA GLU A 151 4.88 -19.08 -3.37
C GLU A 151 3.94 -20.12 -3.96
N GLY A 152 4.54 -21.14 -4.57
CA GLY A 152 3.83 -22.15 -5.36
C GLY A 152 2.81 -22.92 -4.55
N ASP A 153 1.71 -23.25 -5.22
CA ASP A 153 0.70 -24.21 -4.79
C ASP A 153 1.36 -25.47 -4.18
N GLN A 154 1.13 -25.69 -2.89
CA GLN A 154 1.25 -26.99 -2.25
C GLN A 154 -0.03 -27.25 -1.45
N HIS A 155 -1.06 -27.72 -2.14
CA HIS A 155 -2.12 -28.54 -1.55
C HIS A 155 -2.31 -29.75 -2.47
N GLY A 156 -1.63 -30.84 -2.10
CA GLY A 156 -2.06 -32.19 -2.42
C GLY A 156 -2.98 -32.72 -1.34
#